data_AF-A0A0Q4JPZ2-F1
#
_entry.id   AF-A0A0Q4JPZ2-F1
#
_cell.length_a   1.000
_cell.length_b   1.000
_cell.length_c   1.000
_cell.angle_alpha   90.00
_cell.angle_beta   90.00
_cell.angle_gamma   90.00
#
_symmetry.space_group_name_H-M   'P 1'
#
loop_
_entity.id
_entity.type
_entity.pdbx_description
1 polymer ?
#
loop_
_entity_poly.entity_id
_entity_poly.type
_entity_poly.pdbx_seq_one_letter_code
_entity_poly.pdbx_strand_id
1 'polypeptide(L)' 'MSGAQATGQTVIFFRAECFYPLILSEKVPTAKEFADHAALNPGTMRIEDMSGNVIWPEGTRQ' A
#
# COMPACT_ATOMS: atom_id res chain seq x y z
N MET A 1 -13.01 15.70 -17.23
CA MET A 1 -11.94 15.31 -16.28
C MET A 1 -12.60 14.73 -15.05
N SER A 2 -12.94 13.43 -15.05
CA SER A 2 -13.39 12.75 -13.83
C SER A 2 -12.15 12.36 -13.03
N GLY A 3 -11.75 13.23 -12.10
CA GLY A 3 -10.74 12.88 -11.12
C GLY A 3 -11.30 11.75 -10.27
N ALA A 4 -10.96 10.51 -10.60
CA ALA A 4 -11.35 9.39 -9.76
C ALA A 4 -10.80 9.64 -8.35
N GLN A 5 -11.74 9.73 -7.42
CA GLN A 5 -11.56 10.19 -6.06
C GLN A 5 -11.02 9.02 -5.25
N ALA A 6 -9.84 9.18 -4.68
CA ALA A 6 -9.28 8.23 -3.73
C ALA A 6 -10.30 8.02 -2.60
N THR A 7 -10.54 6.77 -2.21
CA THR A 7 -11.53 6.44 -1.18
C THR A 7 -11.11 6.83 0.22
N GLY A 8 -9.82 7.16 0.39
CA GLY A 8 -9.29 7.65 1.66
C GLY A 8 -8.67 6.56 2.54
N GLN A 9 -8.64 5.29 2.12
CA GLN A 9 -7.90 4.29 2.89
C GLN A 9 -6.40 4.58 2.79
N THR A 10 -5.82 4.96 3.93
CA THR A 10 -4.38 5.13 4.07
C THR A 10 -3.75 3.79 4.46
N VAL A 11 -2.69 3.41 3.76
CA VAL A 11 -1.82 2.27 4.08
C VAL A 11 -0.39 2.77 4.22
N ILE A 12 0.47 2.01 4.90
CA ILE A 12 1.86 2.40 5.15
C ILE A 12 2.79 1.37 4.50
N PHE A 13 3.64 1.83 3.59
CA PHE A 13 4.69 1.02 2.97
C PHE A 13 5.95 1.11 3.82
N PHE A 14 6.51 -0.02 4.22
CA PHE A 14 7.74 -0.10 5.00
C PHE A 14 8.91 -0.59 4.15
N ARG A 15 10.06 0.07 4.32
CA ARG A 15 11.37 -0.29 3.78
C ARG A 15 12.37 -0.40 4.94
N ALA A 16 13.59 -0.85 4.65
CA ALA A 16 14.60 -1.12 5.69
C ALA A 16 14.88 0.09 6.61
N GLU A 17 14.87 1.30 6.08
CA GLU A 17 15.25 2.52 6.81
C GLU A 17 14.16 3.61 6.84
N CYS A 18 13.00 3.37 6.22
CA CYS A 18 11.94 4.36 6.14
C CYS A 18 10.56 3.75 5.94
N PHE A 19 9.54 4.58 6.07
CA PHE A 19 8.17 4.25 5.69
C PHE A 19 7.52 5.45 5.01
N TYR A 20 6.47 5.19 4.23
CA TYR A 20 5.63 6.25 3.69
C TYR A 20 4.16 5.83 3.64
N PRO A 21 3.22 6.74 3.99
CA PRO A 21 1.80 6.50 3.81
C PRO A 21 1.39 6.68 2.35
N LEU A 22 0.39 5.93 1.91
CA LEU A 22 -0.26 6.06 0.62
C LEU A 22 -1.78 6.02 0.82
N ILE A 23 -2.49 6.95 0.19
CA ILE A 23 -3.94 6.89 0.10
C ILE A 23 -4.30 6.13 -1.18
N LEU A 24 -5.05 5.03 -1.04
CA LEU A 24 -5.43 4.18 -2.17
C LEU A 24 -6.39 4.90 -3.12
N SER A 25 -6.17 4.69 -4.40
CA SER A 25 -6.91 5.38 -5.45
C SER A 25 -8.22 4.68 -5.79
N GLU A 26 -8.29 3.37 -5.55
CA GLU A 26 -9.37 2.45 -5.94
C GLU A 26 -9.76 2.50 -7.42
N LYS A 27 -8.87 3.02 -8.27
CA LYS A 27 -9.06 2.98 -9.73
C LYS A 27 -8.70 1.61 -10.31
N VAL A 28 -7.92 0.84 -9.58
CA VAL A 28 -7.50 -0.53 -9.90
C VAL A 28 -7.62 -1.39 -8.63
N PRO A 29 -7.59 -2.73 -8.76
CA PRO A 29 -7.62 -3.60 -7.58
C PRO A 29 -6.48 -3.26 -6.60
N THR A 30 -6.79 -3.25 -5.30
CA THR A 30 -5.85 -2.92 -4.22
C THR A 30 -4.53 -3.68 -4.32
N ALA A 31 -4.58 -4.99 -4.57
CA ALA A 31 -3.38 -5.80 -4.74
C ALA A 31 -2.50 -5.34 -5.92
N LYS A 32 -3.10 -4.83 -7.00
CA LYS A 32 -2.38 -4.25 -8.13
C LYS A 32 -1.75 -2.92 -7.75
N GLU A 33 -2.47 -2.04 -7.04
CA GLU A 33 -1.94 -0.78 -6.52
C GLU A 33 -0.72 -1.01 -5.62
N PHE A 34 -0.79 -1.99 -4.71
CA PHE A 34 0.32 -2.39 -3.86
C PHE A 34 1.54 -2.86 -4.69
N ALA A 35 1.31 -3.74 -5.66
CA ALA A 35 2.36 -4.27 -6.51
C ALA A 35 3.02 -3.18 -7.37
N ASP A 36 2.23 -2.29 -7.98
CA ASP A 36 2.73 -1.17 -8.79
C ASP A 36 3.57 -0.21 -7.92
N HIS A 37 3.11 0.14 -6.72
CA HIS A 37 3.87 0.99 -5.81
C HIS A 37 5.14 0.32 -5.30
N ALA A 38 5.08 -0.97 -4.93
CA ALA A 38 6.26 -1.72 -4.48
C ALA A 38 7.31 -1.86 -5.61
N ALA A 39 6.87 -2.02 -6.86
CA ALA A 39 7.76 -2.06 -8.03
C ALA A 39 8.46 -0.71 -8.28
N LEU A 40 7.74 0.41 -8.10
CA LEU A 40 8.30 1.76 -8.19
C LEU A 40 9.16 2.16 -6.98
N ASN A 41 9.01 1.45 -5.86
CA ASN A 41 9.75 1.68 -4.62
C ASN A 41 10.50 0.40 -4.18
N PRO A 42 11.59 0.04 -4.88
CA PRO A 42 12.35 -1.17 -4.60
C PRO A 42 12.78 -1.28 -3.13
N GLY A 43 12.67 -2.48 -2.57
CA GLY A 43 12.95 -2.75 -1.15
C GLY A 43 11.77 -2.49 -0.22
N THR A 44 10.55 -2.37 -0.76
CA THR A 44 9.31 -2.50 0.04
C THR A 44 9.28 -3.89 0.67
N MET A 45 9.23 -3.95 1.99
CA MET A 45 9.26 -5.18 2.77
C MET A 45 7.87 -5.66 3.16
N ARG A 46 6.99 -4.73 3.52
CA ARG A 46 5.60 -5.00 3.91
C ARG A 46 4.75 -3.74 3.75
N ILE A 47 3.44 -3.94 3.70
CA ILE A 47 2.44 -2.87 3.73
C ILE A 47 1.52 -3.14 4.91
N GLU A 48 1.27 -2.11 5.72
CA GLU A 48 0.35 -2.17 6.87
C GLU A 48 -0.86 -1.27 6.66
N ASP A 49 -1.97 -1.62 7.30
CA ASP A 49 -3.06 -0.66 7.54
C ASP A 49 -2.72 0.31 8.70
N MET A 50 -3.59 1.29 8.93
CA MET A 50 -3.40 2.26 10.03
C MET A 50 -3.56 1.66 11.44
N SER A 51 -3.97 0.39 11.56
CA SER A 51 -4.04 -0.34 12.83
C SER A 51 -2.78 -1.19 13.07
N GLY A 52 -1.83 -1.19 12.13
CA GLY A 52 -0.59 -1.98 12.21
C GLY A 52 -0.72 -3.41 11.70
N ASN A 53 -1.84 -3.80 11.05
CA ASN A 53 -1.99 -5.13 10.46
C ASN A 53 -1.22 -5.20 9.14
N VAL A 54 -0.43 -6.25 8.94
CA VAL A 54 0.25 -6.47 7.65
C VAL A 54 -0.76 -7.00 6.64
N ILE A 55 -0.97 -6.25 5.56
CA ILE A 55 -1.94 -6.58 4.50
C ILE A 55 -1.25 -7.01 3.19
N TRP A 56 0.07 -6.85 3.10
CA TRP A 56 0.89 -7.36 2.01
C TRP A 56 2.32 -7.66 2.49
N PRO A 57 2.91 -8.80 2.09
CA PRO A 57 2.36 -9.81 1.16
C PRO A 57 1.24 -10.64 1.79
N GLU A 58 0.34 -11.18 0.94
CA GLU A 58 -0.79 -12.00 1.38
C GLU A 58 -0.34 -13.22 2.20
N GLY A 59 -1.10 -13.57 3.24
CA GLY A 59 -0.81 -14.73 4.08
C GLY A 59 0.25 -14.51 5.15
N THR A 60 0.77 -13.29 5.31
CA THR A 60 1.63 -12.94 6.45
C THR A 60 0.78 -12.95 7.73
N ARG A 61 0.85 -14.04 8.52
CA ARG A 61 0.30 -14.06 9.88
C ARG A 61 1.23 -13.25 10.78
N GLN A 62 0.64 -12.38 11.60
CA GLN A 62 1.33 -11.80 12.75
C GLN A 62 1.48 -12.83 13.86
#